data_AF-A0A821I111-F1
#
_entry.id   AF-A0A821I111-F1
#
_cell.length_a   1.000
_cell.length_b   1.000
_cell.length_c   1.000
_cell.angle_alpha   90.00
_cell.angle_beta   90.00
_cell.angle_gamma   90.00
#
_symmetry.space_group_name_H-M   'P 1'
#
loop_
_entity.id
_entity.type
_entity.pdbx_description
1 polymer ?
#
loop_
_entity_poly.entity_id
_entity_poly.type
_entity_poly.pdbx_seq_one_letter_code
_entity_poly.pdbx_strand_id
1 'polypeptide(L)'
;YSFIKIFNCGERFLVHKTRGNIQSRVIYFLMNIHVLPRTIYLTRHGESTGNVQQCIGGNAPLSEAGKVYAEALAEYIDNENISDLIVWTSQRQQTIETAAKIDAPKEQWKALNGIHAGTFEGLTYQEAAERYPEEFAARDRSKYYYRYPGGESYHDLIARLEPVIMELERAENLLVVCHQAVARCILAYFLDKD
;
A
#
# COMPACT_ATOMS: atom_id res chain seq x y z
N TYR A 1 -1.57 -29.94 -23.99
CA TYR A 1 -1.01 -29.31 -22.78
C TYR A 1 -1.18 -27.80 -22.91
N SER A 2 -1.41 -27.10 -21.78
CA SER A 2 -1.49 -25.64 -21.73
C SER A 2 -0.17 -25.11 -21.19
N PHE A 3 0.39 -24.05 -21.78
CA PHE A 3 1.68 -23.51 -21.36
C PHE A 3 1.87 -22.04 -21.75
N ILE A 4 2.83 -21.40 -21.08
CA ILE A 4 3.45 -20.14 -21.47
C ILE A 4 4.95 -20.36 -21.63
N LYS A 5 5.54 -19.85 -22.71
CA LYS A 5 6.99 -19.82 -22.92
C LYS A 5 7.45 -18.37 -22.94
N ILE A 6 8.35 -18.03 -22.03
CA ILE A 6 8.96 -16.71 -21.89
C ILE A 6 10.33 -16.77 -22.58
N PHE A 7 10.58 -15.86 -23.52
CA PHE A 7 11.85 -15.73 -24.21
C PHE A 7 12.59 -14.50 -23.67
N ASN A 8 13.90 -14.64 -23.50
CA ASN A 8 14.82 -13.55 -23.12
C ASN A 8 14.27 -12.70 -21.96
N CYS A 9 14.01 -13.33 -20.80
CA CYS A 9 13.60 -12.63 -19.58
C CYS A 9 12.37 -11.69 -19.72
N GLY A 10 11.47 -11.96 -20.66
CA GLY A 10 10.21 -11.20 -20.81
C GLY A 10 10.11 -10.39 -22.10
N GLU A 11 11.11 -10.41 -22.98
CA GLU A 11 11.02 -9.72 -24.28
C GLU A 11 9.90 -10.27 -25.19
N ARG A 12 9.62 -11.58 -25.10
CA ARG A 12 8.56 -12.22 -25.89
C ARG A 12 7.89 -13.35 -25.13
N PHE A 13 6.58 -13.47 -25.34
CA PHE A 13 5.75 -14.52 -24.75
C PHE A 13 5.06 -15.35 -25.85
N LEU A 14 5.02 -16.67 -25.67
CA LEU A 14 4.18 -17.58 -26.45
C LEU A 14 3.22 -18.28 -25.50
N VAL A 15 1.93 -18.05 -25.68
CA VAL A 15 0.85 -18.61 -24.87
C VAL A 15 0.08 -19.64 -25.68
N HIS A 16 -0.18 -20.83 -25.11
CA HIS A 16 -0.89 -21.89 -25.80
C HIS A 16 -1.98 -22.53 -24.94
N LYS A 17 -3.21 -22.55 -25.48
CA LYS A 17 -4.39 -23.23 -24.92
C LYS A 17 -4.71 -22.84 -23.47
N THR A 18 -4.66 -21.55 -23.15
CA THR A 18 -5.13 -21.02 -21.86
C THR A 18 -6.61 -21.28 -21.66
N ARG A 19 -6.99 -21.78 -20.47
CA ARG A 19 -8.36 -22.10 -20.08
C ARG A 19 -8.63 -21.60 -18.66
N GLY A 20 -9.71 -20.87 -18.49
CA GLY A 20 -10.18 -20.40 -17.19
C GLY A 20 -9.39 -19.21 -16.62
N ASN A 21 -9.90 -18.68 -15.52
CA ASN A 21 -9.41 -17.43 -14.93
C ASN A 21 -7.98 -17.55 -14.35
N ILE A 22 -7.70 -18.64 -13.63
CA ILE A 22 -6.40 -18.81 -12.93
C ILE A 22 -5.23 -18.78 -13.94
N GLN A 23 -5.34 -19.51 -15.06
CA GLN A 23 -4.27 -19.53 -16.05
C GLN A 23 -4.07 -18.15 -16.69
N SER A 24 -5.16 -17.41 -16.96
CA SER A 24 -5.07 -16.05 -17.48
C SER A 24 -4.40 -15.09 -16.50
N ARG A 25 -4.69 -15.20 -15.19
CA ARG A 25 -4.04 -14.38 -14.15
C ARG A 25 -2.55 -14.71 -14.00
N VAL A 26 -2.18 -16.00 -14.08
CA VAL A 26 -0.76 -16.41 -14.08
C VAL A 26 -0.03 -15.83 -15.29
N ILE A 27 -0.63 -15.89 -16.48
CA ILE A 27 -0.04 -15.29 -17.69
C ILE A 27 0.09 -13.78 -17.53
N TYR A 28 -0.95 -13.11 -17.05
CA TYR A 28 -0.91 -11.67 -16.79
C TYR A 28 0.21 -11.32 -15.82
N PHE A 29 0.34 -12.04 -14.70
CA PHE A 29 1.44 -11.82 -13.75
C PHE A 29 2.81 -11.96 -14.41
N LEU A 30 3.05 -13.06 -15.12
CA LEU A 30 4.33 -13.34 -15.79
C LEU A 30 4.68 -12.34 -16.89
N MET A 31 3.70 -11.67 -17.49
CA MET A 31 3.92 -10.64 -18.51
C MET A 31 4.28 -9.27 -17.93
N ASN A 32 4.15 -9.08 -16.61
CA ASN A 32 4.35 -7.80 -15.94
C ASN A 32 5.54 -7.79 -14.97
N ILE A 33 6.14 -8.95 -14.68
CA ILE A 33 7.35 -9.02 -13.86
C ILE A 33 8.61 -8.78 -14.71
N HIS A 34 9.68 -8.32 -14.07
CA HIS A 34 11.02 -8.27 -14.65
C HIS A 34 12.08 -8.78 -13.68
N VAL A 35 13.25 -9.15 -14.21
CA VAL A 35 14.37 -9.70 -13.42
C VAL A 35 15.48 -8.68 -13.16
N LEU A 36 15.34 -7.45 -13.66
CA LEU A 36 16.30 -6.38 -13.41
C LEU A 36 16.32 -6.03 -11.92
N PRO A 37 17.51 -5.90 -11.30
CA PRO A 37 17.64 -5.41 -9.93
C PRO A 37 16.99 -4.03 -9.78
N ARG A 38 16.24 -3.84 -8.69
CA ARG A 38 15.54 -2.60 -8.38
C ARG A 38 15.36 -2.45 -6.88
N THR A 39 15.04 -1.25 -6.42
CA THR A 39 14.76 -0.97 -5.01
C THR A 39 13.38 -0.35 -4.85
N ILE A 40 12.55 -0.98 -4.01
CA ILE A 40 11.25 -0.43 -3.58
C ILE A 40 11.39 0.03 -2.14
N TYR A 41 11.29 1.32 -1.92
CA TYR A 41 11.21 1.93 -0.60
C TYR A 41 9.76 2.00 -0.16
N LEU A 42 9.48 1.57 1.07
CA LEU A 42 8.13 1.59 1.63
C LEU A 42 8.14 2.30 2.96
N THR A 43 7.31 3.32 3.08
CA THR A 43 7.10 4.02 4.35
C THR A 43 5.64 4.38 4.57
N ARG A 44 5.31 4.68 5.82
CA ARG A 44 4.05 5.36 6.16
C ARG A 44 4.22 6.86 5.94
N HIS A 45 3.10 7.56 5.88
CA HIS A 45 3.12 9.00 6.13
C HIS A 45 3.77 9.32 7.49
N GLY A 46 4.36 10.52 7.62
CA GLY A 46 4.78 11.06 8.90
C GLY A 46 3.62 11.12 9.90
N GLU A 47 3.91 11.23 11.19
CA GLU A 47 2.87 11.30 12.22
C GLU A 47 1.85 12.40 11.89
N SER A 48 0.55 12.05 11.91
CA SER A 48 -0.53 13.01 11.70
C SER A 48 -1.13 13.50 13.02
N THR A 49 -1.83 14.63 13.02
CA THR A 49 -2.57 15.09 14.22
C THR A 49 -3.62 14.07 14.66
N GLY A 50 -4.21 13.32 13.72
CA GLY A 50 -5.07 12.18 14.02
C GLY A 50 -4.34 11.02 14.71
N ASN A 51 -3.05 10.79 14.41
CA ASN A 51 -2.26 9.79 15.16
C ASN A 51 -1.99 10.24 16.59
N VAL A 52 -1.66 11.52 16.81
CA VAL A 52 -1.47 12.09 18.15
C VAL A 52 -2.74 11.89 19.00
N GLN A 53 -3.91 12.11 18.39
CA GLN A 53 -5.21 11.94 19.04
C GLN A 53 -5.69 10.47 19.12
N GLN A 54 -4.93 9.51 18.57
CA GLN A 54 -5.32 8.10 18.47
C GLN A 54 -6.66 7.90 17.73
N CYS A 55 -6.91 8.72 16.71
CA CYS A 55 -8.07 8.60 15.83
C CYS A 55 -7.89 7.47 14.81
N ILE A 56 -8.99 6.79 14.51
CA ILE A 56 -9.07 5.73 13.49
C ILE A 56 -9.41 6.38 12.14
N GLY A 57 -8.60 6.11 11.13
CA GLY A 57 -8.82 6.60 9.76
C GLY A 57 -8.63 8.12 9.63
N GLY A 58 -9.48 8.75 8.81
CA GLY A 58 -9.49 10.18 8.58
C GLY A 58 -8.50 10.71 7.53
N ASN A 59 -8.40 12.03 7.46
CA ASN A 59 -7.59 12.79 6.50
C ASN A 59 -6.88 13.98 7.18
N ALA A 60 -6.32 13.72 8.36
CA ALA A 60 -5.68 14.74 9.17
C ALA A 60 -4.32 15.17 8.57
N PRO A 61 -3.91 16.45 8.73
CA PRO A 61 -2.58 16.91 8.33
C PRO A 61 -1.49 16.30 9.21
N LEU A 62 -0.22 16.49 8.81
CA LEU A 62 0.93 16.13 9.63
C LEU A 62 0.98 16.89 10.96
N SER A 63 1.43 16.20 12.01
CA SER A 63 1.87 16.82 13.25
C SER A 63 3.21 17.53 13.03
N GLU A 64 3.68 18.26 14.02
CA GLU A 64 5.01 18.90 13.92
C GLU A 64 6.14 17.86 13.79
N ALA A 65 6.05 16.76 14.55
CA ALA A 65 6.96 15.63 14.39
C ALA A 65 6.85 14.97 13.01
N GLY A 66 5.62 14.89 12.45
CA GLY A 66 5.39 14.39 11.10
C GLY A 66 6.05 15.24 10.01
N LYS A 67 6.07 16.57 10.17
CA LYS A 67 6.76 17.48 9.24
C LYS A 67 8.28 17.32 9.32
N VAL A 68 8.84 17.20 10.53
CA VAL A 68 10.26 16.91 10.73
C VAL A 68 10.64 15.59 10.07
N TYR A 69 9.78 14.56 10.19
CA TYR A 69 9.97 13.30 9.49
C TYR A 69 9.94 13.47 7.96
N ALA A 70 8.99 14.25 7.42
CA ALA A 70 8.89 14.49 5.98
C ALA A 70 10.15 15.19 5.42
N GLU A 71 10.73 16.12 6.17
CA GLU A 71 11.99 16.78 5.83
C GLU A 71 13.16 15.80 5.83
N ALA A 72 13.30 15.00 6.89
CA ALA A 72 14.34 13.98 6.98
C ALA A 72 14.22 12.91 5.90
N LEU A 73 12.98 12.54 5.52
CA LEU A 73 12.74 11.60 4.42
C LEU A 73 13.18 12.19 3.08
N ALA A 74 12.87 13.47 2.81
CA ALA A 74 13.31 14.12 1.59
C ALA A 74 14.83 14.20 1.50
N GLU A 75 15.49 14.63 2.58
CA GLU A 75 16.95 14.66 2.65
C GLU A 75 17.57 13.26 2.47
N TYR A 76 16.98 12.23 3.08
CA TYR A 76 17.43 10.85 2.91
C TYR A 76 17.34 10.41 1.44
N ILE A 77 16.19 10.61 0.79
CA ILE A 77 15.98 10.21 -0.61
C ILE A 77 16.90 10.97 -1.57
N ASP A 78 17.08 12.27 -1.37
CA ASP A 78 17.98 13.08 -2.19
C ASP A 78 19.44 12.59 -2.05
N ASN A 79 19.86 12.23 -0.84
CA ASN A 79 21.21 11.71 -0.57
C ASN A 79 21.47 10.32 -1.18
N GLU A 80 20.44 9.48 -1.33
CA GLU A 80 20.57 8.17 -1.98
C GLU A 80 20.80 8.29 -3.49
N ASN A 81 20.55 9.47 -4.10
CA ASN A 81 20.76 9.77 -5.52
C ASN A 81 20.18 8.69 -6.46
N ILE A 82 18.92 8.34 -6.21
CA ILE A 82 18.22 7.25 -6.89
C ILE A 82 17.80 7.71 -8.29
N SER A 83 18.34 7.08 -9.34
CA SER A 83 17.94 7.39 -10.72
C SER A 83 16.51 6.95 -11.00
N ASP A 84 15.78 7.78 -11.77
CA ASP A 84 14.44 7.47 -12.27
C ASP A 84 13.42 7.12 -11.16
N LEU A 85 13.61 7.67 -9.96
CA LEU A 85 12.70 7.47 -8.83
C LEU A 85 11.30 8.00 -9.16
N ILE A 86 10.29 7.18 -8.92
CA ILE A 86 8.89 7.59 -8.85
C ILE A 86 8.43 7.55 -7.39
N VAL A 87 7.55 8.47 -7.00
CA VAL A 87 6.95 8.49 -5.66
C VAL A 87 5.45 8.24 -5.76
N TRP A 88 4.97 7.19 -5.11
CA TRP A 88 3.54 6.92 -4.96
C TRP A 88 3.05 7.34 -3.59
N THR A 89 1.88 7.96 -3.60
CA THR A 89 1.17 8.38 -2.39
C THR A 89 -0.25 7.86 -2.42
N SER A 90 -0.88 7.78 -1.26
CA SER A 90 -2.35 7.72 -1.23
C SER A 90 -2.96 9.09 -1.57
N GLN A 91 -4.28 9.16 -1.67
CA GLN A 91 -4.98 10.45 -1.82
C GLN A 91 -5.19 11.18 -0.48
N ARG A 92 -4.60 10.69 0.60
CA ARG A 92 -4.73 11.29 1.94
C ARG A 92 -3.72 12.41 2.13
N GLN A 93 -4.15 13.48 2.79
CA GLN A 93 -3.38 14.69 3.01
C GLN A 93 -2.02 14.38 3.66
N GLN A 94 -1.98 13.55 4.70
CA GLN A 94 -0.75 13.20 5.39
C GLN A 94 0.29 12.49 4.49
N THR A 95 -0.13 11.66 3.52
CA THR A 95 0.84 11.02 2.60
C THR A 95 1.36 12.02 1.57
N ILE A 96 0.49 12.92 1.10
CA ILE A 96 0.85 13.96 0.14
C ILE A 96 1.83 14.96 0.78
N GLU A 97 1.55 15.41 2.00
CA GLU A 97 2.42 16.31 2.76
C GLU A 97 3.79 15.67 3.04
N THR A 98 3.80 14.37 3.37
CA THR A 98 5.06 13.64 3.64
C THR A 98 5.97 13.59 2.41
N ALA A 99 5.39 13.42 1.21
CA ALA A 99 6.15 13.33 -0.03
C ALA A 99 6.46 14.70 -0.66
N ALA A 100 5.91 15.80 -0.13
CA ALA A 100 5.88 17.08 -0.82
C ALA A 100 7.26 17.64 -1.19
N LYS A 101 8.27 17.40 -0.35
CA LYS A 101 9.63 17.94 -0.50
C LYS A 101 10.58 17.05 -1.31
N ILE A 102 10.17 15.85 -1.69
CA ILE A 102 11.01 14.91 -2.45
C ILE A 102 11.08 15.35 -3.92
N ASP A 103 12.26 15.52 -4.51
CA ASP A 103 12.39 15.95 -5.90
C ASP A 103 12.26 14.78 -6.90
N ALA A 104 11.04 14.27 -7.04
CA ALA A 104 10.70 13.20 -7.96
C ALA A 104 9.25 13.34 -8.46
N PRO A 105 8.90 12.77 -9.63
CA PRO A 105 7.51 12.63 -10.07
C PRO A 105 6.65 11.93 -9.02
N LYS A 106 5.46 12.49 -8.74
CA LYS A 106 4.54 12.00 -7.73
C LYS A 106 3.23 11.56 -8.35
N GLU A 107 2.77 10.37 -7.96
CA GLU A 107 1.48 9.83 -8.38
C GLU A 107 0.61 9.53 -7.15
N GLN A 108 -0.69 9.79 -7.28
CA GLN A 108 -1.66 9.56 -6.22
C GLN A 108 -2.54 8.36 -6.58
N TRP A 109 -2.50 7.34 -5.74
CA TRP A 109 -3.24 6.11 -5.92
C TRP A 109 -4.33 5.99 -4.86
N LYS A 110 -5.59 6.04 -5.27
CA LYS A 110 -6.74 5.82 -4.36
C LYS A 110 -6.64 4.44 -3.68
N ALA A 111 -6.12 3.45 -4.40
CA ALA A 111 -5.89 2.10 -3.88
C ALA A 111 -4.83 2.04 -2.77
N LEU A 112 -4.02 3.09 -2.56
CA LEU A 112 -3.11 3.21 -1.41
C LEU A 112 -3.74 3.91 -0.20
N ASN A 113 -5.00 4.33 -0.25
CA ASN A 113 -5.68 4.88 0.93
C ASN A 113 -5.69 3.84 2.07
N GLY A 114 -5.54 4.32 3.31
CA GLY A 114 -5.65 3.50 4.51
C GLY A 114 -6.96 2.70 4.54
N ILE A 115 -6.96 1.63 5.33
CA ILE A 115 -8.14 0.77 5.51
C ILE A 115 -9.34 1.61 5.94
N HIS A 116 -10.45 1.50 5.21
CA HIS A 116 -11.66 2.24 5.51
C HIS A 116 -12.33 1.66 6.75
N ALA A 117 -12.40 2.42 7.82
CA ALA A 117 -12.95 1.96 9.10
C ALA A 117 -14.48 2.12 9.20
N GLY A 118 -15.14 2.58 8.13
CA GLY A 118 -16.60 2.68 8.08
C GLY A 118 -17.15 3.57 9.20
N THR A 119 -18.06 3.04 10.01
CA THR A 119 -18.68 3.77 11.14
C THR A 119 -17.67 4.20 12.23
N PHE A 120 -16.43 3.72 12.17
CA PHE A 120 -15.36 4.03 13.10
C PHE A 120 -14.46 5.18 12.62
N GLU A 121 -14.63 5.66 11.39
CA GLU A 121 -13.86 6.79 10.85
C GLU A 121 -13.99 8.03 11.74
N GLY A 122 -12.85 8.59 12.14
CA GLY A 122 -12.77 9.80 12.97
C GLY A 122 -12.98 9.57 14.47
N LEU A 123 -13.36 8.37 14.91
CA LEU A 123 -13.41 8.04 16.34
C LEU A 123 -12.01 7.81 16.89
N THR A 124 -11.79 8.17 18.15
CA THR A 124 -10.63 7.65 18.89
C THR A 124 -10.80 6.16 19.19
N TYR A 125 -9.70 5.43 19.38
CA TYR A 125 -9.77 4.04 19.84
C TYR A 125 -10.54 3.90 21.16
N GLN A 126 -10.45 4.89 22.06
CA GLN A 126 -11.18 4.90 23.32
C GLN A 126 -12.70 5.00 23.09
N GLU A 127 -13.15 6.01 22.35
CA GLU A 127 -14.59 6.17 22.06
C GLU A 127 -15.15 4.96 21.32
N ALA A 128 -14.38 4.41 20.40
CA ALA A 128 -14.78 3.24 19.66
C ALA A 128 -14.89 1.99 20.56
N ALA A 129 -14.00 1.82 21.54
CA ALA A 129 -14.07 0.72 22.50
C ALA A 129 -15.24 0.87 23.48
N GLU A 130 -15.57 2.10 23.88
CA GLU A 130 -16.71 2.41 24.73
C GLU A 130 -18.05 2.21 23.99
N ARG A 131 -18.14 2.64 22.73
CA ARG A 131 -19.38 2.58 21.93
C ARG A 131 -19.63 1.21 21.30
N TYR A 132 -18.56 0.50 20.93
CA TYR A 132 -18.63 -0.75 20.16
C TYR A 132 -17.71 -1.85 20.74
N PRO A 133 -17.87 -2.24 22.02
CA PRO A 133 -16.98 -3.20 22.67
C PRO A 133 -16.99 -4.59 21.98
N GLU A 134 -18.14 -5.01 21.46
CA GLU A 134 -18.27 -6.29 20.75
C GLU A 134 -17.50 -6.32 19.43
N GLU A 135 -17.45 -5.20 18.71
CA GLU A 135 -16.71 -5.06 17.45
C GLU A 135 -15.19 -5.12 17.68
N PHE A 136 -14.69 -4.54 18.79
CA PHE A 136 -13.30 -4.70 19.19
C PHE A 136 -12.96 -6.16 19.49
N ALA A 137 -13.81 -6.84 20.26
CA ALA A 137 -13.63 -8.25 20.55
C ALA A 137 -13.70 -9.10 19.27
N ALA A 138 -14.60 -8.78 18.33
CA ALA A 138 -14.70 -9.47 17.04
C ALA A 138 -13.44 -9.25 16.18
N ARG A 139 -12.95 -8.02 16.13
CA ARG A 139 -11.71 -7.68 15.43
C ARG A 139 -10.50 -8.38 16.02
N ASP A 140 -10.41 -8.51 17.34
CA ASP A 140 -9.27 -9.20 17.98
C ASP A 140 -9.32 -10.71 17.75
N ARG A 141 -10.52 -11.31 17.69
CA ARG A 141 -10.70 -12.73 17.36
C ARG A 141 -10.28 -13.07 15.92
N SER A 142 -10.53 -12.19 14.97
CA SER A 142 -10.25 -12.46 13.56
C SER A 142 -9.86 -11.20 12.78
N LYS A 143 -8.72 -10.61 13.12
CA LYS A 143 -8.29 -9.31 12.57
C LYS A 143 -8.20 -9.27 11.05
N TYR A 144 -7.86 -10.39 10.42
CA TYR A 144 -7.74 -10.49 8.97
C TYR A 144 -9.10 -10.43 8.27
N TYR A 145 -10.07 -11.23 8.74
CA TYR A 145 -11.39 -11.37 8.13
C TYR A 145 -12.44 -10.39 8.66
N TYR A 146 -12.20 -9.79 9.84
CA TYR A 146 -13.07 -8.79 10.41
C TYR A 146 -13.19 -7.60 9.46
N ARG A 147 -14.42 -7.29 9.06
CA ARG A 147 -14.77 -6.13 8.25
C ARG A 147 -15.45 -5.11 9.14
N TYR A 148 -14.91 -3.89 9.19
CA TYR A 148 -15.59 -2.80 9.89
C TYR A 148 -17.01 -2.59 9.32
N PRO A 149 -18.02 -2.28 10.15
CA PRO A 149 -19.35 -1.93 9.67
C PRO A 149 -19.30 -0.74 8.69
N GLY A 150 -19.74 -0.95 7.44
CA GLY A 150 -19.63 0.04 6.37
C GLY A 150 -18.19 0.31 5.88
N GLY A 151 -17.25 -0.55 6.26
CA GLY A 151 -15.81 -0.41 6.00
C GLY A 151 -15.20 -1.63 5.31
N GLU A 152 -13.90 -1.77 5.48
CA GLU A 152 -13.06 -2.81 4.88
C GLU A 152 -12.51 -3.77 5.95
N SER A 153 -12.21 -4.98 5.51
CA SER A 153 -11.32 -5.94 6.20
C SER A 153 -9.91 -5.90 5.59
N TYR A 154 -8.94 -6.60 6.20
CA TYR A 154 -7.65 -6.81 5.54
C TYR A 154 -7.80 -7.64 4.25
N HIS A 155 -8.76 -8.57 4.21
CA HIS A 155 -9.08 -9.32 3.00
C HIS A 155 -9.54 -8.41 1.84
N ASP A 156 -10.42 -7.43 2.12
CA ASP A 156 -10.84 -6.44 1.12
C ASP A 156 -9.69 -5.55 0.68
N LEU A 157 -8.83 -5.17 1.63
CA LEU A 157 -7.64 -4.36 1.36
C LEU A 157 -6.67 -5.08 0.42
N ILE A 158 -6.43 -6.38 0.61
CA ILE A 158 -5.57 -7.17 -0.28
C ILE A 158 -6.16 -7.23 -1.69
N ALA A 159 -7.47 -7.48 -1.82
CA ALA A 159 -8.13 -7.47 -3.12
C ALA A 159 -8.02 -6.09 -3.81
N ARG A 160 -8.14 -4.99 -3.05
CA ARG A 160 -7.96 -3.62 -3.54
C ARG A 160 -6.51 -3.32 -3.95
N LEU A 161 -5.54 -3.93 -3.29
CA LEU A 161 -4.11 -3.73 -3.58
C LEU A 161 -3.59 -4.60 -4.72
N GLU A 162 -4.36 -5.54 -5.25
CA GLU A 162 -3.93 -6.41 -6.36
C GLU A 162 -3.37 -5.60 -7.57
N PRO A 163 -4.04 -4.54 -8.08
CA PRO A 163 -3.48 -3.73 -9.16
C PRO A 163 -2.21 -2.97 -8.74
N VAL A 164 -2.09 -2.59 -7.47
CA VAL A 164 -0.90 -1.89 -6.95
C VAL A 164 0.29 -2.84 -6.91
N ILE A 165 0.10 -4.09 -6.47
CA ILE A 165 1.13 -5.13 -6.48
C ILE A 165 1.61 -5.39 -7.90
N MET A 166 0.70 -5.43 -8.87
CA MET A 166 1.06 -5.63 -10.27
C MET A 166 1.94 -4.52 -10.83
N GLU A 167 1.66 -3.27 -10.46
CA GLU A 167 2.48 -2.14 -10.90
C GLU A 167 3.79 -2.04 -10.09
N LEU A 168 3.80 -2.45 -8.82
CA LEU A 168 5.03 -2.62 -8.04
C LEU A 168 5.98 -3.65 -8.68
N GLU A 169 5.43 -4.71 -9.27
CA GLU A 169 6.21 -5.72 -9.99
C GLU A 169 6.78 -5.24 -11.32
N ARG A 170 6.19 -4.19 -11.91
CA ARG A 170 6.62 -3.55 -13.15
C ARG A 170 7.59 -2.40 -12.91
N ALA A 171 7.46 -1.72 -11.78
CA ALA A 171 8.22 -0.53 -11.45
C ALA A 171 9.70 -0.85 -11.24
N GLU A 172 10.55 0.11 -11.56
CA GLU A 172 11.98 0.07 -11.22
C GLU A 172 12.19 0.64 -9.81
N ASN A 173 12.74 1.86 -9.71
CA ASN A 173 12.97 2.53 -8.43
C ASN A 173 11.72 3.28 -7.99
N LEU A 174 11.17 2.88 -6.84
CA LEU A 174 9.88 3.39 -6.37
C LEU A 174 9.90 3.64 -4.87
N LEU A 175 9.40 4.79 -4.45
CA LEU A 175 9.05 5.09 -3.06
C LEU A 175 7.54 5.09 -2.89
N VAL A 176 7.02 4.26 -1.99
CA VAL A 176 5.61 4.21 -1.63
C VAL A 176 5.39 4.82 -0.25
N VAL A 177 4.70 5.95 -0.18
CA VAL A 177 4.27 6.63 1.06
C VAL A 177 2.79 6.33 1.32
N CYS A 178 2.51 5.46 2.28
CA CYS A 178 1.16 4.93 2.51
C CYS A 178 0.75 4.90 3.99
N HIS A 179 -0.03 3.90 4.40
CA HIS A 179 -0.66 3.79 5.71
C HIS A 179 -0.29 2.46 6.36
N GLN A 180 -0.46 2.34 7.68
CA GLN A 180 -0.05 1.15 8.43
C GLN A 180 -0.62 -0.18 7.90
N ALA A 181 -1.92 -0.24 7.59
CA ALA A 181 -2.54 -1.47 7.09
C ALA A 181 -2.08 -1.80 5.65
N VAL A 182 -1.96 -0.77 4.80
CA VAL A 182 -1.48 -0.90 3.41
C VAL A 182 -0.04 -1.39 3.38
N ALA A 183 0.85 -0.78 4.16
CA ALA A 183 2.25 -1.17 4.26
C ALA A 183 2.40 -2.63 4.72
N ARG A 184 1.57 -3.07 5.69
CA ARG A 184 1.57 -4.48 6.12
C ARG A 184 1.21 -5.43 4.98
N CYS A 185 0.19 -5.12 4.18
CA CYS A 185 -0.20 -5.96 3.04
C CYS A 185 0.90 -6.03 1.96
N ILE A 186 1.51 -4.89 1.63
CA ILE A 186 2.61 -4.84 0.66
C ILE A 186 3.83 -5.61 1.17
N LEU A 187 4.20 -5.44 2.45
CA LEU A 187 5.28 -6.21 3.07
C LEU A 187 4.98 -7.70 3.12
N ALA A 188 3.74 -8.08 3.44
CA ALA A 188 3.35 -9.49 3.48
C ALA A 188 3.53 -10.17 2.12
N TYR A 189 3.19 -9.47 1.03
CA TYR A 189 3.44 -9.94 -0.33
C TYR A 189 4.94 -10.12 -0.61
N PHE A 190 5.77 -9.10 -0.36
CA PHE A 190 7.20 -9.16 -0.70
C PHE A 190 8.04 -10.06 0.24
N LEU A 191 7.58 -10.31 1.46
CA LEU A 191 8.27 -11.12 2.46
C LEU A 191 7.69 -12.53 2.63
N ASP A 192 6.79 -12.93 1.72
CA ASP A 192 6.12 -14.25 1.72
C ASP A 192 5.52 -14.59 3.09
N LYS A 193 4.64 -13.69 3.58
CA LYS A 193 3.91 -13.85 4.85
C LYS A 193 2.43 -14.10 4.57
N ASP A 194 1.90 -15.11 5.25
CA ASP A 194 0.47 -15.45 5.30
C ASP A 194 -0.36 -14.44 6.11
#